data_AF-A0A935LRE5-F1
#
_entry.id   AF-A0A935LRE5-F1
#
_cell.length_a   1.000
_cell.length_b   1.000
_cell.length_c   1.000
_cell.angle_alpha   90.00
_cell.angle_beta   90.00
_cell.angle_gamma   90.00
#
_symmetry.space_group_name_H-M   'P 1'
#
loop_
_entity.id
_entity.type
_entity.pdbx_description
1 polymer ?
#
loop_
_entity_poly.entity_id
_entity_poly.type
_entity_poly.pdbx_seq_one_letter_code
_entity_poly.pdbx_strand_id
1 'polypeptide(L)'
;MLFTINLGAIAQLKLDNAGNLTVGPVTSQPAFPNTLYGSTYIKNTNGSNYLQIDIWPAATRLASHYDQVVFYNTAKSLFNSIQVANVYNYSDAKAKTNIQPLGYGLNIVKQLKPVSYNFLNKSESLNPVNQKEVGLLAQDVEKIIPELVLTDTEGKKLLNYTGLIPILIKAVQDLQAEVELLKQKK
;
A
#
# COMPACT_ATOMS: atom_id res chain seq x y z
N MET A 1 -31.03 33.03 49.63
CA MET A 1 -30.86 31.89 48.71
C MET A 1 -30.17 32.43 47.47
N LEU A 2 -28.87 32.20 47.32
CA LEU A 2 -28.10 32.72 46.18
C LEU A 2 -28.14 31.65 45.07
N PHE A 3 -28.71 31.98 43.92
CA PHE A 3 -28.83 31.06 42.79
C PHE A 3 -27.59 31.22 41.91
N THR A 4 -26.74 30.20 41.84
CA THR A 4 -25.54 30.21 41.00
C THR A 4 -25.80 29.34 39.76
N ILE A 5 -25.69 29.94 38.57
CA ILE A 5 -25.73 29.20 37.30
C ILE A 5 -24.28 28.95 36.89
N ASN A 6 -23.90 27.67 36.76
CA ASN A 6 -22.57 27.28 36.27
C ASN A 6 -22.72 26.78 34.82
N LEU A 7 -22.27 27.59 33.84
CA LEU A 7 -22.21 27.18 32.43
C LEU A 7 -20.82 26.59 32.15
N GLY A 8 -20.72 25.27 32.12
CA GLY A 8 -19.54 24.58 31.60
C GLY A 8 -19.61 24.44 30.08
N ALA A 9 -19.04 25.39 29.33
CA ALA A 9 -18.90 25.24 27.88
C ALA A 9 -17.56 24.54 27.55
N ILE A 10 -17.61 23.29 27.08
CA ILE A 10 -16.46 22.60 26.49
C ILE A 10 -16.41 22.98 25.00
N ALA A 11 -15.59 23.96 24.63
CA ALA A 11 -15.37 24.30 23.23
C ALA A 11 -14.33 23.34 22.61
N GLN A 12 -14.73 22.61 21.57
CA GLN A 12 -13.86 21.68 20.82
C GLN A 12 -13.14 22.34 19.64
N LEU A 13 -13.36 23.64 19.40
CA LEU A 13 -12.64 24.44 18.40
C LEU A 13 -12.37 25.83 19.00
N LYS A 14 -11.11 26.28 19.09
CA LYS A 14 -10.79 27.63 19.63
C LYS A 14 -9.82 28.39 18.73
N LEU A 15 -10.21 29.62 18.37
CA LEU A 15 -9.36 30.63 17.75
C LEU A 15 -8.71 31.49 18.85
N ASP A 16 -7.39 31.63 18.90
CA ASP A 16 -6.72 32.44 19.93
C ASP A 16 -6.63 33.94 19.56
N ASN A 17 -6.24 34.79 20.53
CA ASN A 17 -6.11 36.24 20.33
C ASN A 17 -5.00 36.63 19.32
N ALA A 18 -4.28 35.65 18.77
CA ALA A 18 -3.26 35.79 17.73
C ALA A 18 -3.70 35.19 16.37
N GLY A 19 -4.90 34.60 16.26
CA GLY A 19 -5.52 34.14 15.01
C GLY A 19 -5.43 32.64 14.68
N ASN A 20 -5.01 31.78 15.62
CA ASN A 20 -4.78 30.33 15.35
C ASN A 20 -5.96 29.43 15.77
N LEU A 21 -6.33 28.42 14.98
CA LEU A 21 -7.44 27.46 15.22
C LEU A 21 -6.98 26.13 15.87
N THR A 22 -7.56 25.75 17.02
CA THR A 22 -7.26 24.52 17.80
C THR A 22 -8.48 23.57 17.85
N VAL A 23 -8.32 22.23 17.95
CA VAL A 23 -9.44 21.23 17.91
C VAL A 23 -9.36 20.13 19.02
N GLY A 24 -10.38 19.97 19.90
CA GLY A 24 -10.56 18.82 20.85
C GLY A 24 -11.21 19.10 22.23
N PRO A 25 -11.79 18.10 22.95
CA PRO A 25 -12.43 18.28 24.28
C PRO A 25 -11.47 18.13 25.48
N VAL A 26 -11.64 18.94 26.54
CA VAL A 26 -10.83 18.96 27.80
C VAL A 26 -11.29 17.95 28.88
N THR A 27 -11.84 16.78 28.51
CA THR A 27 -12.16 15.73 29.51
C THR A 27 -11.50 14.40 29.15
N SER A 28 -10.80 13.82 30.13
CA SER A 28 -10.02 12.59 30.04
C SER A 28 -10.91 11.38 29.78
N GLN A 29 -10.94 10.90 28.54
CA GLN A 29 -11.40 9.56 28.16
C GLN A 29 -10.19 8.71 27.75
N PRO A 30 -10.13 7.40 28.05
CA PRO A 30 -8.94 6.57 27.78
C PRO A 30 -8.76 6.20 26.28
N ALA A 31 -9.62 6.69 25.39
CA ALA A 31 -9.53 6.49 23.95
C ALA A 31 -9.70 7.85 23.25
N PHE A 32 -8.61 8.28 22.60
CA PHE A 32 -8.27 9.64 22.18
C PHE A 32 -9.30 10.34 21.27
N PRO A 33 -9.88 11.50 21.67
CA PRO A 33 -10.69 12.27 20.74
C PRO A 33 -9.89 13.24 19.84
N ASN A 34 -8.62 13.63 20.13
CA ASN A 34 -7.70 14.30 19.17
C ASN A 34 -6.23 14.32 19.68
N THR A 35 -5.22 14.02 18.85
CA THR A 35 -3.81 14.41 19.11
C THR A 35 -3.01 14.55 17.80
N LEU A 36 -2.33 15.69 17.63
CA LEU A 36 -1.47 16.07 16.49
C LEU A 36 -0.20 16.72 17.05
N TYR A 37 1.02 16.34 16.64
CA TYR A 37 2.21 17.17 16.93
C TYR A 37 3.39 16.97 15.93
N GLY A 38 3.41 17.82 14.88
CA GLY A 38 4.55 18.14 13.98
C GLY A 38 4.76 17.26 12.71
N SER A 39 5.12 17.78 11.52
CA SER A 39 4.63 19.01 10.89
C SER A 39 3.64 18.67 9.77
N THR A 40 2.50 19.33 9.85
CA THR A 40 1.34 19.21 8.96
C THR A 40 1.31 20.44 8.05
N TYR A 41 0.93 20.31 6.77
CA TYR A 41 0.46 21.50 6.05
C TYR A 41 -0.69 21.24 5.08
N ILE A 42 -1.69 22.13 5.17
CA ILE A 42 -2.97 22.11 4.44
C ILE A 42 -2.98 23.30 3.47
N LYS A 43 -3.43 23.01 2.24
CA LYS A 43 -3.50 23.80 0.99
C LYS A 43 -3.64 25.35 1.08
N ASN A 44 -3.00 26.07 0.14
CA ASN A 44 -3.27 27.47 -0.25
C ASN A 44 -4.16 27.57 -1.51
N THR A 45 -4.95 28.64 -1.64
CA THR A 45 -5.92 28.95 -2.70
C THR A 45 -5.34 29.28 -4.09
N ASN A 46 -4.03 29.33 -4.29
CA ASN A 46 -3.43 29.49 -5.62
C ASN A 46 -2.40 28.39 -5.94
N GLY A 47 -2.78 27.48 -6.83
CA GLY A 47 -1.85 26.89 -7.81
C GLY A 47 -1.48 25.41 -7.73
N SER A 48 -1.58 24.70 -6.60
CA SER A 48 -1.36 23.23 -6.56
C SER A 48 -1.92 22.59 -5.29
N ASN A 49 -2.74 21.54 -5.45
CA ASN A 49 -3.25 20.73 -4.35
C ASN A 49 -2.20 19.67 -3.99
N TYR A 50 -1.55 19.75 -2.82
CA TYR A 50 -0.79 18.61 -2.31
C TYR A 50 -0.90 18.50 -0.78
N LEU A 51 -0.87 17.26 -0.30
CA LEU A 51 -0.80 16.87 1.11
C LEU A 51 0.62 16.38 1.37
N GLN A 52 1.35 17.05 2.26
CA GLN A 52 2.71 16.69 2.64
C GLN A 52 2.75 16.32 4.14
N ILE A 53 3.39 15.20 4.45
CA ILE A 53 3.61 14.70 5.82
C ILE A 53 5.12 14.70 6.06
N ASP A 54 5.63 15.76 6.71
CA ASP A 54 7.06 15.90 7.05
C ASP A 54 7.27 15.62 8.54
N ILE A 55 8.16 14.68 8.87
CA ILE A 55 8.66 14.50 10.23
C ILE A 55 10.20 14.57 10.25
N TRP A 56 10.75 15.42 11.11
CA TRP A 56 12.19 15.73 11.22
C TRP A 56 12.78 15.09 12.49
N PRO A 57 13.97 14.43 12.51
CA PRO A 57 14.80 13.91 11.40
C PRO A 57 14.92 12.36 11.34
N ALA A 58 15.51 11.89 10.23
CA ALA A 58 15.95 10.55 9.80
C ALA A 58 14.99 9.69 8.96
N ALA A 59 13.72 9.49 9.33
CA ALA A 59 12.80 8.71 8.49
C ALA A 59 11.32 8.95 8.82
N THR A 60 10.53 9.39 7.84
CA THR A 60 9.07 9.38 7.95
C THR A 60 8.57 7.94 7.99
N ARG A 61 7.77 7.62 9.01
CA ARG A 61 7.08 6.33 9.13
C ARG A 61 5.59 6.55 8.93
N LEU A 62 5.01 5.84 7.97
CA LEU A 62 3.57 5.74 7.80
C LEU A 62 3.13 4.36 8.29
N ALA A 63 2.30 4.35 9.32
CA ALA A 63 1.70 3.15 9.88
C ALA A 63 0.19 3.26 9.83
N SER A 64 -0.48 2.12 9.82
CA SER A 64 -1.93 1.99 9.77
C SER A 64 -2.35 0.79 10.63
N HIS A 65 -3.64 0.66 10.90
CA HIS A 65 -4.18 -0.53 11.54
C HIS A 65 -4.06 -1.74 10.60
N TYR A 66 -3.90 -2.95 11.16
CA TYR A 66 -3.69 -4.20 10.42
C TYR A 66 -2.42 -4.26 9.54
N ASP A 67 -1.37 -3.51 9.88
CA ASP A 67 -0.06 -3.53 9.21
C ASP A 67 -0.11 -3.18 7.70
N GLN A 68 -1.14 -2.47 7.24
CA GLN A 68 -1.35 -2.13 5.83
C GLN A 68 -1.69 -0.66 5.59
N VAL A 69 -0.96 -0.01 4.70
CA VAL A 69 -1.32 1.30 4.15
C VAL A 69 -2.05 1.09 2.83
N VAL A 70 -3.35 1.42 2.82
CA VAL A 70 -4.21 1.22 1.65
C VAL A 70 -4.41 2.54 0.89
N PHE A 71 -3.91 2.61 -0.34
CA PHE A 71 -4.10 3.77 -1.24
C PHE A 71 -5.33 3.57 -2.13
N TYR A 72 -6.52 3.73 -1.55
CA TYR A 72 -7.79 3.53 -2.24
C TYR A 72 -8.63 4.82 -2.30
N ASN A 73 -9.16 5.13 -3.47
CA ASN A 73 -10.10 6.22 -3.69
C ASN A 73 -11.54 5.68 -3.65
N THR A 74 -12.20 5.82 -2.51
CA THR A 74 -13.56 5.32 -2.29
C THR A 74 -14.58 5.94 -3.26
N ALA A 75 -14.47 7.24 -3.54
CA ALA A 75 -15.41 7.95 -4.41
C ALA A 75 -15.36 7.44 -5.87
N LYS A 76 -14.17 7.06 -6.35
CA LYS A 76 -13.99 6.48 -7.70
C LYS A 76 -13.99 4.95 -7.71
N SER A 77 -13.95 4.33 -6.53
CA SER A 77 -13.76 2.89 -6.35
C SER A 77 -12.48 2.33 -7.00
N LEU A 78 -11.36 3.06 -6.92
CA LEU A 78 -10.09 2.70 -7.58
C LEU A 78 -8.91 2.71 -6.60
N PHE A 79 -7.92 1.84 -6.84
CA PHE A 79 -6.60 1.99 -6.22
C PHE A 79 -5.79 3.09 -6.93
N ASN A 80 -5.00 3.83 -6.16
CA ASN A 80 -4.16 4.90 -6.69
C ASN A 80 -2.85 4.35 -7.29
N SER A 81 -2.31 5.05 -8.28
CA SER A 81 -0.94 4.83 -8.74
C SER A 81 0.07 5.45 -7.78
N ILE A 82 1.16 4.74 -7.49
CA ILE A 82 2.24 5.19 -6.62
C ILE A 82 3.47 5.44 -7.48
N GLN A 83 3.96 6.68 -7.50
CA GLN A 83 5.21 7.06 -8.16
C GLN A 83 6.31 7.22 -7.11
N VAL A 84 7.33 6.37 -7.19
CA VAL A 84 8.45 6.35 -6.25
C VAL A 84 9.73 6.07 -7.03
N ALA A 85 10.85 6.62 -6.59
CA ALA A 85 12.14 6.37 -7.22
C ALA A 85 12.64 4.94 -6.95
N ASN A 86 12.51 4.46 -5.71
CA ASN A 86 12.95 3.13 -5.29
C ASN A 86 12.03 2.58 -4.19
N VAL A 87 11.86 1.25 -4.16
CA VAL A 87 11.20 0.50 -3.08
C VAL A 87 12.17 -0.52 -2.51
N TYR A 88 12.50 -0.40 -1.23
CA TYR A 88 13.35 -1.37 -0.53
C TYR A 88 12.47 -2.24 0.37
N ASN A 89 12.56 -3.57 0.21
CA ASN A 89 11.84 -4.54 1.04
C ASN A 89 12.75 -5.04 2.17
N TYR A 90 12.27 -5.04 3.41
CA TYR A 90 13.04 -5.57 4.55
C TYR A 90 13.27 -7.08 4.37
N SER A 91 14.53 -7.49 4.19
CA SER A 91 14.90 -8.85 3.79
C SER A 91 16.11 -9.40 4.57
N ASP A 92 16.39 -8.85 5.75
CA ASP A 92 17.46 -9.35 6.64
C ASP A 92 17.18 -10.82 7.05
N ALA A 93 18.23 -11.63 7.17
CA ALA A 93 18.11 -13.01 7.63
C ALA A 93 17.49 -13.10 9.04
N LYS A 94 17.75 -12.11 9.91
CA LYS A 94 17.16 -12.03 11.27
C LYS A 94 15.65 -11.80 11.26
N ALA A 95 15.11 -11.28 10.16
CA ALA A 95 13.68 -11.04 9.99
C ALA A 95 12.91 -12.29 9.55
N LYS A 96 13.60 -13.41 9.28
CA LYS A 96 13.04 -14.60 8.64
C LYS A 96 13.30 -15.84 9.51
N THR A 97 12.34 -16.75 9.51
CA THR A 97 12.46 -18.07 10.12
C THR A 97 12.05 -19.14 9.10
N ASN A 98 12.35 -20.42 9.36
CA ASN A 98 11.98 -21.54 8.49
C ASN A 98 12.44 -21.40 7.02
N ILE A 99 13.66 -20.91 6.81
CA ILE A 99 14.23 -20.69 5.47
C ILE A 99 14.50 -22.04 4.81
N GLN A 100 13.87 -22.29 3.66
CA GLN A 100 14.03 -23.50 2.85
C GLN A 100 14.28 -23.14 1.38
N PRO A 101 15.00 -23.98 0.62
CA PRO A 101 15.11 -23.81 -0.83
C PRO A 101 13.74 -23.84 -1.51
N LEU A 102 13.55 -22.99 -2.53
CA LEU A 102 12.32 -22.97 -3.30
C LEU A 102 12.21 -24.22 -4.16
N GLY A 103 11.21 -25.07 -3.88
CA GLY A 103 10.98 -26.35 -4.57
C GLY A 103 10.29 -26.23 -5.93
N TYR A 104 9.94 -25.02 -6.35
CA TYR A 104 9.21 -24.76 -7.58
C TYR A 104 9.75 -23.54 -8.32
N GLY A 105 9.65 -23.56 -9.64
CA GLY A 105 10.21 -22.54 -10.52
C GLY A 105 9.61 -22.67 -11.91
N LEU A 106 10.34 -23.34 -12.80
CA LEU A 106 9.94 -23.44 -14.21
C LEU A 106 8.58 -24.14 -14.40
N ASN A 107 8.31 -25.18 -13.62
CA ASN A 107 7.04 -25.92 -13.63
C ASN A 107 5.83 -25.05 -13.32
N ILE A 108 5.99 -24.07 -12.44
CA ILE A 108 4.93 -23.14 -12.03
C ILE A 108 4.79 -22.02 -13.05
N VAL A 109 5.90 -21.43 -13.50
CA VAL A 109 5.88 -20.36 -14.50
C VAL A 109 5.19 -20.80 -15.79
N LYS A 110 5.36 -22.06 -16.21
CA LYS A 110 4.67 -22.64 -17.38
C LYS A 110 3.14 -22.68 -17.25
N GLN A 111 2.60 -22.65 -16.03
CA GLN A 111 1.16 -22.70 -15.79
C GLN A 111 0.52 -21.31 -15.68
N LEU A 112 1.33 -20.26 -15.45
CA LEU A 112 0.85 -18.89 -15.39
C LEU A 112 0.36 -18.45 -16.77
N LYS A 113 -0.72 -17.68 -16.79
CA LYS A 113 -1.36 -17.17 -18.01
C LYS A 113 -1.27 -15.65 -18.06
N PRO A 114 -0.24 -15.08 -18.71
CA PRO A 114 -0.19 -13.65 -18.96
C PRO A 114 -1.40 -13.21 -19.77
N VAL A 115 -2.06 -12.15 -19.31
CA VAL A 115 -3.23 -11.57 -19.96
C VAL A 115 -2.97 -10.09 -20.23
N SER A 116 -3.77 -9.53 -21.13
CA SER A 116 -3.79 -8.10 -21.35
C SER A 116 -5.22 -7.60 -21.19
N TYR A 117 -5.41 -6.54 -20.42
CA TYR A 117 -6.72 -6.11 -19.95
C TYR A 117 -6.81 -4.59 -19.85
N ASN A 118 -8.05 -4.10 -19.69
CA ASN A 118 -8.36 -2.72 -19.35
C ASN A 118 -9.11 -2.73 -18.01
N PHE A 119 -8.84 -1.76 -17.14
CA PHE A 119 -9.68 -1.56 -15.96
C PHE A 119 -10.99 -0.87 -16.35
N LEU A 120 -12.11 -1.31 -15.76
CA LEU A 120 -13.45 -0.79 -16.08
C LEU A 120 -13.62 0.70 -15.80
N ASN A 121 -12.97 1.25 -14.76
CA ASN A 121 -13.21 2.62 -14.28
C ASN A 121 -11.95 3.50 -14.30
N LYS A 122 -11.03 3.31 -15.26
CA LYS A 122 -9.77 4.07 -15.26
C LYS A 122 -10.01 5.53 -15.66
N SER A 123 -9.54 6.48 -14.83
CA SER A 123 -9.62 7.92 -15.09
C SER A 123 -8.94 8.27 -16.42
N GLU A 124 -9.67 8.88 -17.36
CA GLU A 124 -9.17 9.30 -18.69
C GLU A 124 -7.99 10.29 -18.64
N SER A 125 -7.72 10.87 -17.48
CA SER A 125 -6.89 12.06 -17.33
C SER A 125 -5.38 11.85 -17.25
N LEU A 126 -4.87 10.61 -17.11
CA LEU A 126 -3.44 10.40 -16.80
C LEU A 126 -2.59 9.87 -17.96
N ASN A 127 -3.18 9.31 -19.02
CA ASN A 127 -2.49 8.99 -20.28
C ASN A 127 -3.51 8.49 -21.34
N PRO A 128 -3.82 9.29 -22.38
CA PRO A 128 -4.74 8.88 -23.46
C PRO A 128 -4.10 7.91 -24.46
N VAL A 129 -2.79 7.66 -24.38
CA VAL A 129 -2.06 6.80 -25.31
C VAL A 129 -1.77 5.46 -24.63
N ASN A 130 -2.44 4.40 -25.09
CA ASN A 130 -2.32 2.99 -24.66
C ASN A 130 -2.90 2.65 -23.26
N GLN A 131 -4.22 2.46 -23.24
CA GLN A 131 -5.03 2.06 -22.07
C GLN A 131 -4.87 0.59 -21.65
N LYS A 132 -4.14 -0.21 -22.44
CA LYS A 132 -4.03 -1.66 -22.26
C LYS A 132 -2.89 -2.00 -21.30
N GLU A 133 -3.23 -2.67 -20.21
CA GLU A 133 -2.25 -3.22 -19.28
C GLU A 133 -1.93 -4.68 -19.59
N VAL A 134 -0.82 -5.17 -19.03
CA VAL A 134 -0.43 -6.58 -19.08
C VAL A 134 -0.21 -7.07 -17.67
N GLY A 135 -0.64 -8.29 -17.38
CA GLY A 135 -0.54 -8.83 -16.04
C GLY A 135 -1.07 -10.26 -15.95
N LEU A 136 -1.59 -10.60 -14.78
CA LEU A 136 -2.10 -11.92 -14.42
C LEU A 136 -3.45 -11.74 -13.73
N LEU A 137 -4.35 -12.70 -13.89
CA LEU A 137 -5.57 -12.75 -13.10
C LEU A 137 -5.26 -13.36 -11.73
N ALA A 138 -5.53 -12.63 -10.65
CA ALA A 138 -5.26 -13.10 -9.29
C ALA A 138 -5.97 -14.44 -8.98
N GLN A 139 -7.17 -14.66 -9.53
CA GLN A 139 -7.93 -15.91 -9.39
C GLN A 139 -7.23 -17.11 -10.04
N ASP A 140 -6.49 -16.89 -11.13
CA ASP A 140 -5.75 -17.98 -11.78
C ASP A 140 -4.42 -18.23 -11.07
N VAL A 141 -3.77 -17.18 -10.55
CA VAL A 141 -2.59 -17.34 -9.71
C VAL A 141 -2.94 -18.05 -8.40
N GLU A 142 -4.07 -17.72 -7.77
CA GLU A 142 -4.49 -18.32 -6.48
C GLU A 142 -4.60 -19.84 -6.54
N LYS A 143 -5.03 -20.39 -7.69
CA LYS A 143 -5.13 -21.85 -7.91
C LYS A 143 -3.76 -22.55 -7.95
N ILE A 144 -2.69 -21.81 -8.22
CA ILE A 144 -1.34 -22.32 -8.47
C ILE A 144 -0.40 -21.97 -7.31
N ILE A 145 -0.45 -20.71 -6.87
CA ILE A 145 0.43 -20.06 -5.89
C ILE A 145 -0.43 -19.16 -4.97
N PRO A 146 -1.26 -19.75 -4.08
CA PRO A 146 -2.18 -18.99 -3.23
C PRO A 146 -1.47 -17.97 -2.33
N GLU A 147 -0.22 -18.22 -1.93
CA GLU A 147 0.57 -17.33 -1.06
C GLU A 147 0.88 -15.95 -1.68
N LEU A 148 0.71 -15.78 -2.99
CA LEU A 148 0.91 -14.49 -3.66
C LEU A 148 -0.38 -13.69 -3.81
N VAL A 149 -1.52 -14.23 -3.39
CA VAL A 149 -2.83 -13.59 -3.57
C VAL A 149 -3.38 -13.18 -2.21
N LEU A 150 -3.65 -11.88 -2.06
CA LEU A 150 -4.35 -11.34 -0.92
C LEU A 150 -5.80 -11.07 -1.32
N THR A 151 -6.77 -11.52 -0.51
CA THR A 151 -8.17 -11.08 -0.66
C THR A 151 -8.45 -10.06 0.44
N ASP A 152 -8.83 -8.84 0.06
CA ASP A 152 -9.18 -7.80 1.03
C ASP A 152 -10.54 -8.05 1.70
N THR A 153 -10.88 -7.22 2.67
CA THR A 153 -12.15 -7.31 3.43
C THR A 153 -13.39 -7.09 2.57
N GLU A 154 -13.24 -6.52 1.37
CA GLU A 154 -14.32 -6.29 0.40
C GLU A 154 -14.38 -7.39 -0.67
N GLY A 155 -13.53 -8.43 -0.57
CA GLY A 155 -13.47 -9.55 -1.49
C GLY A 155 -12.66 -9.28 -2.76
N LYS A 156 -11.96 -8.14 -2.87
CA LYS A 156 -11.07 -7.86 -4.01
C LYS A 156 -9.79 -8.65 -3.87
N LYS A 157 -9.34 -9.25 -4.96
CA LYS A 157 -8.09 -10.01 -5.00
C LYS A 157 -6.94 -9.14 -5.50
N LEU A 158 -5.86 -9.09 -4.74
CA LEU A 158 -4.62 -8.38 -5.04
C LEU A 158 -3.51 -9.41 -5.26
N LEU A 159 -2.54 -9.07 -6.11
CA LEU A 159 -1.44 -9.95 -6.47
C LEU A 159 -0.09 -9.34 -6.07
N ASN A 160 0.72 -10.14 -5.36
CA ASN A 160 2.10 -9.80 -5.04
C ASN A 160 3.04 -10.13 -6.22
N TYR A 161 3.20 -9.18 -7.13
CA TYR A 161 4.12 -9.31 -8.25
C TYR A 161 5.60 -9.42 -7.83
N THR A 162 6.00 -8.80 -6.71
CA THR A 162 7.38 -8.90 -6.19
C THR A 162 7.70 -10.33 -5.76
N GLY A 163 6.72 -11.06 -5.22
CA GLY A 163 6.87 -12.46 -4.86
C GLY A 163 7.07 -13.41 -6.06
N LEU A 164 6.73 -12.99 -7.28
CA LEU A 164 7.03 -13.76 -8.50
C LEU A 164 8.52 -13.74 -8.86
N ILE A 165 9.30 -12.74 -8.41
CA ILE A 165 10.69 -12.57 -8.82
C ILE A 165 11.57 -13.77 -8.39
N PRO A 166 11.57 -14.24 -7.12
CA PRO A 166 12.31 -15.45 -6.74
C PRO A 166 11.92 -16.70 -7.54
N ILE A 167 10.64 -16.84 -7.91
CA ILE A 167 10.13 -17.97 -8.70
C ILE A 167 10.69 -17.90 -10.13
N LEU A 168 10.73 -16.71 -10.72
CA LEU A 168 11.33 -16.48 -12.04
C LEU A 168 12.84 -16.75 -12.03
N ILE A 169 13.55 -16.35 -10.97
CA ILE A 169 14.98 -16.68 -10.79
C ILE A 169 15.17 -18.20 -10.77
N LYS A 170 14.37 -18.92 -9.98
CA LYS A 170 14.43 -20.39 -9.93
C LYS A 170 14.11 -21.02 -11.28
N ALA A 171 13.12 -20.49 -12.01
CA ALA A 171 12.77 -20.96 -13.35
C ALA A 171 13.91 -20.80 -14.35
N VAL A 172 14.66 -19.69 -14.30
CA VAL A 172 15.84 -19.50 -15.17
C VAL A 172 16.97 -20.47 -14.80
N GLN A 173 17.19 -20.72 -13.51
CA GLN A 173 18.16 -21.73 -13.06
C GLN A 173 17.77 -23.14 -13.51
N ASP A 174 16.49 -23.50 -13.41
CA ASP A 174 15.96 -24.78 -13.89
C ASP A 174 16.16 -24.93 -15.41
N LEU A 175 15.82 -23.89 -16.18
CA LEU A 175 16.03 -23.86 -17.63
C LEU A 175 17.50 -24.03 -18.00
N GLN A 176 18.41 -23.35 -17.29
CA GLN A 176 19.85 -23.46 -17.54
C GLN A 176 20.35 -24.89 -17.29
N ALA A 177 19.90 -25.53 -16.20
CA ALA A 177 20.26 -26.91 -15.90
C ALA A 177 19.74 -27.89 -16.96
N GLU A 178 18.50 -27.72 -17.45
CA GLU A 178 17.97 -28.53 -18.55
C GLU A 178 18.81 -28.37 -19.82
N VAL A 179 19.23 -27.14 -20.16
CA VAL A 179 20.07 -26.86 -21.32
C VAL A 179 21.44 -27.52 -21.21
N GLU A 180 22.08 -27.47 -20.04
CA GLU A 180 23.38 -28.11 -19.80
C GLU A 180 23.30 -29.63 -19.92
N LEU A 181 22.26 -30.24 -19.36
CA LEU A 181 22.00 -31.67 -19.49
C LEU A 181 21.78 -32.08 -20.95
N LEU A 182 21.07 -31.26 -21.73
CA LEU A 182 20.86 -31.53 -23.15
C LEU A 182 22.14 -31.39 -23.97
N LYS A 183 23.03 -30.45 -23.62
CA LYS A 183 24.33 -30.27 -24.29
C LYS A 183 25.28 -31.44 -24.04
N GLN A 184 25.26 -32.03 -22.85
CA GLN A 184 26.09 -33.20 -22.51
C GLN A 184 25.65 -34.50 -23.21
N LYS A 185 24.41 -34.54 -23.72
CA LYS A 185 23.87 -35.67 -24.49
C LYS A 185 24.17 -35.59 -25.99
N LYS A 186 24.85 -34.55 -26.45
CA LYS A 186 25.35 -34.39 -27.82
C LYS A 186 26.84 -34.68 -27.87
#